data_AF-A0A6I7X183-F1
#
_entry.id   AF-A0A6I7X183-F1
#
_cell.length_a   1.000
_cell.length_b   1.000
_cell.length_c   1.000
_cell.angle_alpha   90.00
_cell.angle_beta   90.00
_cell.angle_gamma   90.00
#
_symmetry.space_group_name_H-M   'P 1'
#
loop_
_entity.id
_entity.type
_entity.pdbx_description
1 polymer ?
#
loop_
_entity_poly.entity_id
_entity_poly.type
_entity_poly.pdbx_seq_one_letter_code
_entity_poly.pdbx_strand_id
1 'polypeptide(L)'
;MPRNIIIAIFLLLLLSINNASAVERKARIIGGRTADSGAWPWMAGLVDNFSNTVFCGASLVAKDWVLTAAHCVYYKNNFSFNVIINQAQFDSGMGERLAVDYILFHPLYNNFSLENDLALIKLATPSQNQPVNVLAPFSSQDNVGKEAIALGWGPISSPSTIYPSELQQVNLPLIDNALCDAAMGDITQDMLCAGNGLGEKDTCFGDSGGALVIFDTESRTWRQAGITSWGYGCAEPGFYGVYTRLKNYSTFISEHICSAAETPPSVYLNLGVNANIVTASWNAINNVSGYRLNYAPYPEAQSLFSIDMNHSTDLSVRLGAGSAYYVAITSYNGNCLSDYANVEHFILK
;
A
#
# COMPACT_ATOMS: atom_id res chain seq x y z
N MET A 1 -44.70 -2.94 -71.10
CA MET A 1 -46.09 -3.42 -70.93
C MET A 1 -46.08 -4.65 -70.02
N PRO A 2 -47.09 -4.86 -69.17
CA PRO A 2 -46.92 -4.67 -67.73
C PRO A 2 -47.23 -5.92 -66.84
N ARG A 3 -46.92 -5.76 -65.54
CA ARG A 3 -47.64 -6.22 -64.32
C ARG A 3 -47.73 -7.71 -63.97
N ASN A 4 -47.23 -8.05 -62.78
CA ASN A 4 -47.99 -8.53 -61.59
C ASN A 4 -46.99 -8.71 -60.40
N ILE A 5 -46.87 -7.80 -59.43
CA ILE A 5 -47.67 -7.55 -58.21
C ILE A 5 -47.38 -8.51 -57.02
N ILE A 6 -46.54 -8.00 -56.08
CA ILE A 6 -46.62 -7.90 -54.60
C ILE A 6 -46.83 -9.16 -53.68
N ILE A 7 -46.10 -9.13 -52.54
CA ILE A 7 -46.32 -9.71 -51.17
C ILE A 7 -45.40 -10.92 -50.88
N ALA A 8 -44.51 -11.04 -49.87
CA ALA A 8 -44.28 -10.47 -48.53
C ALA A 8 -42.76 -10.52 -48.17
N ILE A 9 -42.11 -9.46 -47.68
CA ILE A 9 -41.83 -9.10 -46.25
C ILE A 9 -40.93 -10.09 -45.47
N PHE A 10 -39.72 -9.61 -45.16
CA PHE A 10 -38.84 -9.83 -43.98
C PHE A 10 -38.61 -11.27 -43.45
N LEU A 11 -37.36 -11.73 -43.57
CA LEU A 11 -36.54 -12.24 -42.46
C LEU A 11 -35.06 -12.30 -42.94
N LEU A 12 -34.32 -11.21 -42.73
CA LEU A 12 -33.08 -11.14 -41.92
C LEU A 12 -32.25 -12.43 -41.88
N LEU A 13 -31.09 -12.45 -42.54
CA LEU A 13 -29.76 -12.16 -41.96
C LEU A 13 -29.30 -13.18 -40.90
N LEU A 14 -28.08 -13.71 -41.10
CA LEU A 14 -27.19 -14.42 -40.17
C LEU A 14 -27.12 -15.96 -40.32
N LEU A 15 -26.21 -16.42 -41.20
CA LEU A 15 -25.44 -17.65 -41.06
C LEU A 15 -23.96 -17.24 -41.23
N SER A 16 -23.33 -16.76 -40.15
CA SER A 16 -22.46 -17.55 -39.25
C SER A 16 -21.13 -17.94 -39.89
N ILE A 17 -20.22 -16.97 -39.97
CA ILE A 17 -18.77 -17.21 -40.02
C ILE A 17 -18.38 -17.68 -38.62
N ASN A 18 -18.12 -18.99 -38.46
CA ASN A 18 -17.52 -19.53 -37.24
C ASN A 18 -16.04 -19.15 -37.19
N ASN A 19 -15.75 -17.93 -36.72
CA ASN A 19 -14.51 -17.65 -36.01
C ASN A 19 -14.87 -17.49 -34.54
N ALA A 20 -14.87 -18.61 -33.81
CA ALA A 20 -14.82 -18.56 -32.37
C ALA A 20 -13.39 -18.18 -31.96
N SER A 21 -13.02 -16.90 -32.08
CA SER A 21 -12.10 -16.36 -31.08
C SER A 21 -12.93 -16.27 -29.81
N ALA A 22 -12.61 -17.10 -28.82
CA ALA A 22 -13.12 -16.93 -27.49
C ALA A 22 -12.72 -15.54 -27.01
N VAL A 23 -13.62 -14.57 -27.12
CA VAL A 23 -13.50 -13.29 -26.45
C VAL A 23 -13.70 -13.60 -24.98
N GLU A 24 -12.58 -13.77 -24.30
CA GLU A 24 -12.49 -13.93 -22.86
C GLU A 24 -13.17 -12.70 -22.23
N ARG A 25 -14.34 -12.91 -21.61
CA ARG A 25 -14.99 -11.87 -20.81
C ARG A 25 -14.15 -11.66 -19.57
N LYS A 26 -13.52 -10.50 -19.40
CA LYS A 26 -13.05 -10.02 -18.09
C LYS A 26 -12.68 -8.54 -18.16
N ALA A 27 -13.24 -7.73 -17.26
CA ALA A 27 -12.48 -6.71 -16.54
C ALA A 27 -13.30 -6.16 -15.36
N ARG A 28 -12.56 -5.87 -14.29
CA ARG A 28 -12.95 -5.66 -12.90
C ARG A 28 -11.99 -4.60 -12.25
N ILE A 29 -12.32 -3.78 -11.23
CA ILE A 29 -11.72 -2.43 -10.92
C ILE A 29 -11.70 -1.54 -12.18
N ILE A 30 -11.86 -0.21 -12.10
CA ILE A 30 -11.91 0.56 -13.37
C ILE A 30 -10.56 0.41 -14.09
N GLY A 31 -10.60 -0.17 -15.30
CA GLY A 31 -9.41 -0.55 -16.08
C GLY A 31 -8.46 -1.57 -15.43
N GLY A 32 -8.90 -2.29 -14.40
CA GLY A 32 -8.16 -3.32 -13.68
C GLY A 32 -8.38 -4.74 -14.21
N ARG A 33 -7.81 -5.71 -13.49
CA ARG A 33 -7.97 -7.15 -13.75
C ARG A 33 -8.10 -7.94 -12.46
N THR A 34 -8.67 -9.14 -12.56
CA THR A 34 -8.64 -10.11 -11.46
C THR A 34 -7.21 -10.43 -11.07
N ALA A 35 -6.91 -10.33 -9.78
CA ALA A 35 -5.63 -10.77 -9.25
C ALA A 35 -5.54 -12.30 -9.28
N ASP A 36 -4.35 -12.83 -9.54
CA ASP A 36 -4.13 -14.27 -9.49
C ASP A 36 -4.39 -14.80 -8.07
N SER A 37 -4.95 -16.00 -7.97
CA SER A 37 -5.27 -16.59 -6.67
C SER A 37 -4.03 -16.72 -5.80
N GLY A 38 -4.08 -16.18 -4.58
CA GLY A 38 -2.97 -16.19 -3.63
C GLY A 38 -1.81 -15.25 -3.95
N ALA A 39 -1.91 -14.39 -4.98
CA ALA A 39 -0.85 -13.43 -5.33
C ALA A 39 -0.60 -12.41 -4.21
N TRP A 40 -1.65 -12.09 -3.43
CA TRP A 40 -1.64 -11.07 -2.38
C TRP A 40 -2.16 -11.66 -1.06
N PRO A 41 -1.40 -12.55 -0.39
CA PRO A 41 -1.88 -13.33 0.75
C PRO A 41 -2.22 -12.48 1.99
N TRP A 42 -1.71 -11.26 2.05
CA TRP A 42 -2.02 -10.28 3.09
C TRP A 42 -3.31 -9.51 2.84
N MET A 43 -3.90 -9.57 1.65
CA MET A 43 -5.12 -8.80 1.38
C MET A 43 -6.26 -9.28 2.27
N ALA A 44 -6.90 -8.31 2.90
CA ALA A 44 -7.97 -8.52 3.85
C ALA A 44 -9.18 -7.66 3.48
N GLY A 45 -10.37 -8.12 3.84
CA GLY A 45 -11.62 -7.37 3.72
C GLY A 45 -12.30 -7.24 5.06
N LEU A 46 -12.95 -6.10 5.29
CA LEU A 46 -13.81 -5.89 6.44
C LEU A 46 -15.24 -6.24 6.04
N VAL A 47 -15.89 -7.12 6.81
CA VAL A 47 -17.23 -7.64 6.52
C VAL A 47 -18.10 -7.61 7.77
N ASP A 48 -19.37 -7.23 7.64
CA ASP A 48 -20.32 -7.32 8.76
C ASP A 48 -20.51 -8.80 9.20
N ASN A 49 -20.89 -9.02 10.46
CA ASN A 49 -20.92 -10.36 11.08
C ASN A 49 -21.70 -11.46 10.34
N PHE A 50 -22.73 -11.08 9.59
CA PHE A 50 -23.59 -12.03 8.87
C PHE A 50 -23.52 -11.82 7.35
N SER A 51 -22.47 -11.14 6.88
CA SER A 51 -22.22 -10.84 5.48
C SER A 51 -20.83 -11.32 5.06
N ASN A 52 -20.70 -11.64 3.77
CA ASN A 52 -19.42 -11.80 3.08
C ASN A 52 -19.15 -10.63 2.12
N THR A 53 -20.00 -9.60 2.13
CA THR A 53 -19.81 -8.39 1.33
C THR A 53 -18.79 -7.51 2.03
N VAL A 54 -17.69 -7.23 1.34
CA VAL A 54 -16.63 -6.33 1.83
C VAL A 54 -17.13 -4.89 1.75
N PHE A 55 -17.14 -4.20 2.90
CA PHE A 55 -17.46 -2.78 2.94
C PHE A 55 -16.21 -1.90 2.84
N CYS A 56 -15.05 -2.42 3.25
CA CYS A 56 -13.73 -1.79 3.10
C CYS A 56 -12.65 -2.84 2.93
N GLY A 57 -11.62 -2.52 2.15
CA GLY A 57 -10.37 -3.26 2.12
C GLY A 57 -9.52 -3.06 3.38
N ALA A 58 -8.53 -3.91 3.53
CA ALA A 58 -7.53 -3.89 4.58
C ALA A 58 -6.33 -4.76 4.17
N SER A 59 -5.29 -4.78 4.99
CA SER A 59 -4.12 -5.64 4.80
C SER A 59 -3.55 -6.17 6.11
N LEU A 60 -3.11 -7.43 6.12
CA LEU A 60 -2.41 -8.02 7.24
C LEU A 60 -0.97 -7.46 7.32
N VAL A 61 -0.61 -6.82 8.43
CA VAL A 61 0.72 -6.19 8.66
C VAL A 61 1.52 -6.83 9.80
N ALA A 62 0.86 -7.60 10.66
CA ALA A 62 1.50 -8.58 11.54
C ALA A 62 0.59 -9.81 11.63
N LYS A 63 1.01 -10.90 12.25
CA LYS A 63 0.20 -12.13 12.33
C LYS A 63 -1.19 -11.92 12.93
N ASP A 64 -1.33 -10.94 13.80
CA ASP A 64 -2.57 -10.62 14.49
C ASP A 64 -2.95 -9.13 14.39
N TRP A 65 -2.37 -8.40 13.42
CA TRP A 65 -2.64 -6.99 13.18
C TRP A 65 -2.95 -6.70 11.72
N VAL A 66 -4.05 -6.00 11.51
CA VAL A 66 -4.58 -5.60 10.21
C VAL A 66 -4.61 -4.08 10.10
N LEU A 67 -4.24 -3.56 8.95
CA LEU A 67 -4.18 -2.13 8.63
C LEU A 67 -5.32 -1.77 7.68
N THR A 68 -6.00 -0.66 7.94
CA THR A 68 -7.08 -0.13 7.11
C THR A 68 -7.17 1.39 7.27
N ALA A 69 -8.11 2.03 6.57
CA ALA A 69 -8.45 3.43 6.77
C ALA A 69 -9.26 3.62 8.06
N ALA A 70 -9.04 4.70 8.79
CA ALA A 70 -9.79 5.00 10.01
C ALA A 70 -11.28 5.23 9.73
N HIS A 71 -11.61 5.90 8.61
CA HIS A 71 -13.00 6.19 8.24
C HIS A 71 -13.85 4.92 8.06
N CYS A 72 -13.23 3.80 7.69
CA CYS A 72 -13.91 2.51 7.53
C CYS A 72 -14.48 1.97 8.85
N VAL A 73 -13.84 2.30 9.98
CA VAL A 73 -14.15 1.72 11.29
C VAL A 73 -14.46 2.76 12.36
N TYR A 74 -14.45 4.06 12.03
CA TYR A 74 -14.66 5.16 12.98
C TYR A 74 -15.99 5.06 13.77
N TYR A 75 -17.06 4.59 13.13
CA TYR A 75 -18.37 4.38 13.76
C TYR A 75 -18.66 2.91 14.09
N LYS A 76 -17.67 2.03 13.95
CA LYS A 76 -17.79 0.60 14.23
C LYS A 76 -17.23 0.30 15.63
N ASN A 77 -17.69 -0.81 16.21
CA ASN A 77 -17.04 -1.41 17.38
C ASN A 77 -16.44 -2.77 17.01
N ASN A 78 -15.56 -3.29 17.85
CA ASN A 78 -14.86 -4.58 17.65
C ASN A 78 -15.82 -5.78 17.49
N PHE A 79 -17.04 -5.73 17.99
CA PHE A 79 -18.03 -6.80 17.84
C PHE A 79 -18.91 -6.67 16.61
N SER A 80 -18.81 -5.58 15.83
CA SER A 80 -19.74 -5.28 14.74
C SER A 80 -19.35 -5.87 13.38
N PHE A 81 -18.11 -6.34 13.22
CA PHE A 81 -17.59 -6.86 11.97
C PHE A 81 -16.49 -7.92 12.20
N ASN A 82 -16.11 -8.60 11.13
CA ASN A 82 -14.98 -9.52 11.09
C ASN A 82 -13.98 -9.08 10.01
N VAL A 83 -12.78 -9.63 10.09
CA VAL A 83 -11.79 -9.54 9.03
C VAL A 83 -11.76 -10.86 8.26
N ILE A 84 -11.83 -10.80 6.94
CA ILE A 84 -11.56 -11.95 6.07
C ILE A 84 -10.20 -11.79 5.41
N ILE A 85 -9.38 -12.84 5.38
CA ILE A 85 -8.00 -12.79 4.84
C ILE A 85 -7.80 -13.89 3.81
N ASN A 86 -7.11 -13.55 2.72
CA ASN A 86 -6.69 -14.47 1.65
C ASN A 86 -7.86 -15.26 1.03
N GLN A 87 -9.01 -14.61 0.86
CA GLN A 87 -10.10 -15.15 0.04
C GLN A 87 -10.03 -14.52 -1.35
N ALA A 88 -9.29 -15.17 -2.26
CA ALA A 88 -9.41 -14.87 -3.69
C ALA A 88 -10.83 -15.21 -4.21
N GLN A 89 -11.58 -16.05 -3.50
CA GLN A 89 -12.99 -16.37 -3.75
C GLN A 89 -13.69 -16.64 -2.41
N PHE A 90 -14.74 -15.87 -2.08
CA PHE A 90 -15.49 -15.98 -0.81
C PHE A 90 -16.20 -17.33 -0.59
N ASP A 91 -16.24 -18.21 -1.59
CA ASP A 91 -16.97 -19.50 -1.55
C ASP A 91 -16.08 -20.76 -1.57
N SER A 92 -14.75 -20.62 -1.59
CA SER A 92 -13.85 -21.81 -1.68
C SER A 92 -13.47 -22.42 -0.32
N GLY A 93 -13.84 -21.80 0.80
CA GLY A 93 -13.44 -22.23 2.15
C GLY A 93 -11.95 -22.08 2.45
N MET A 94 -11.20 -21.37 1.59
CA MET A 94 -9.73 -21.30 1.63
C MET A 94 -9.16 -20.13 2.44
N GLY A 95 -9.99 -19.17 2.88
CA GLY A 95 -9.49 -18.03 3.66
C GLY A 95 -10.10 -17.94 5.05
N GLU A 96 -9.47 -17.12 5.88
CA GLU A 96 -9.78 -17.02 7.30
C GLU A 96 -10.87 -15.97 7.52
N ARG A 97 -11.80 -16.22 8.44
CA ARG A 97 -12.72 -15.21 8.98
C ARG A 97 -12.42 -15.06 10.47
N LEU A 98 -11.86 -13.92 10.84
CA LEU A 98 -11.28 -13.68 12.15
C LEU A 98 -12.05 -12.56 12.86
N ALA A 99 -12.37 -12.79 14.12
CA ALA A 99 -13.01 -11.79 14.97
C ALA A 99 -12.00 -10.67 15.31
N VAL A 100 -12.54 -9.47 15.53
CA VAL A 100 -11.76 -8.31 15.99
C VAL A 100 -11.75 -8.26 17.51
N ASP A 101 -10.56 -8.10 18.06
CA ASP A 101 -10.36 -7.92 19.50
C ASP A 101 -10.39 -6.43 19.86
N TYR A 102 -9.62 -5.62 19.12
CA TYR A 102 -9.42 -4.21 19.42
C TYR A 102 -9.20 -3.38 18.14
N ILE A 103 -9.60 -2.11 18.17
CA ILE A 103 -9.43 -1.14 17.08
C ILE A 103 -8.68 0.06 17.65
N LEU A 104 -7.58 0.41 16.99
CA LEU A 104 -6.73 1.55 17.31
C LEU A 104 -6.76 2.52 16.13
N PHE A 105 -7.27 3.72 16.37
CA PHE A 105 -7.19 4.82 15.41
C PHE A 105 -5.86 5.56 15.57
N HIS A 106 -5.37 6.17 14.49
CA HIS A 106 -4.35 7.20 14.66
C HIS A 106 -4.89 8.30 15.60
N PRO A 107 -4.14 8.73 16.63
CA PRO A 107 -4.63 9.68 17.63
C PRO A 107 -4.95 11.06 17.05
N LEU A 108 -4.40 11.38 15.88
CA LEU A 108 -4.63 12.62 15.13
C LEU A 108 -5.60 12.45 13.95
N TYR A 109 -6.30 11.33 13.85
CA TYR A 109 -7.30 11.13 12.80
C TYR A 109 -8.40 12.19 12.87
N ASN A 110 -8.68 12.83 11.73
CA ASN A 110 -9.74 13.82 11.60
C ASN A 110 -10.79 13.34 10.58
N ASN A 111 -11.99 13.01 11.06
CA ASN A 111 -13.06 12.48 10.23
C ASN A 111 -13.68 13.51 9.26
N PHE A 112 -13.33 14.80 9.36
CA PHE A 112 -13.75 15.83 8.41
C PHE A 112 -12.75 16.00 7.27
N SER A 113 -11.46 16.16 7.57
CA SER A 113 -10.43 16.36 6.55
C SER A 113 -9.83 15.05 6.01
N LEU A 114 -10.13 13.91 6.65
CA LEU A 114 -9.49 12.61 6.40
C LEU A 114 -7.96 12.66 6.57
N GLU A 115 -7.45 13.60 7.36
CA GLU A 115 -6.05 13.62 7.75
C GLU A 115 -5.77 12.47 8.72
N ASN A 116 -4.60 11.84 8.59
CA ASN A 116 -4.20 10.67 9.38
C ASN A 116 -5.23 9.52 9.30
N ASP A 117 -5.80 9.28 8.13
CA ASP A 117 -6.82 8.25 7.89
C ASP A 117 -6.22 6.84 7.86
N LEU A 118 -5.93 6.34 9.07
CA LEU A 118 -5.30 5.04 9.33
C LEU A 118 -5.82 4.47 10.65
N ALA A 119 -6.15 3.18 10.64
CA ALA A 119 -6.46 2.40 11.83
C ALA A 119 -5.79 1.02 11.80
N LEU A 120 -5.38 0.57 12.97
CA LEU A 120 -4.87 -0.77 13.24
C LEU A 120 -5.97 -1.58 13.93
N ILE A 121 -6.17 -2.81 13.47
CA ILE A 121 -7.18 -3.75 13.97
C ILE A 121 -6.44 -4.96 14.52
N LYS A 122 -6.56 -5.19 15.82
CA LYS A 122 -6.07 -6.38 16.48
C LYS A 122 -7.04 -7.53 16.26
N LEU A 123 -6.55 -8.63 15.72
CA LEU A 123 -7.30 -9.87 15.56
C LEU A 123 -7.35 -10.64 16.88
N ALA A 124 -8.49 -11.28 17.16
CA ALA A 124 -8.68 -12.12 18.34
C ALA A 124 -7.80 -13.38 18.30
N THR A 125 -7.46 -13.87 17.10
CA THR A 125 -6.54 -14.98 16.89
C THR A 125 -5.58 -14.67 15.75
N PRO A 126 -4.30 -15.06 15.84
CA PRO A 126 -3.35 -14.88 14.76
C PRO A 126 -3.78 -15.58 13.46
N SER A 127 -3.61 -14.88 12.35
CA SER A 127 -3.76 -15.38 10.99
C SER A 127 -2.61 -16.31 10.60
N GLN A 128 -2.92 -17.33 9.81
CA GLN A 128 -1.92 -18.21 9.20
C GLN A 128 -1.27 -17.59 7.95
N ASN A 129 -1.85 -16.53 7.39
CA ASN A 129 -1.36 -15.87 6.18
C ASN A 129 -0.10 -15.04 6.41
N GLN A 130 0.60 -14.70 5.33
CA GLN A 130 1.82 -13.91 5.38
C GLN A 130 1.49 -12.42 5.38
N PRO A 131 1.95 -11.64 6.38
CA PRO A 131 1.78 -10.19 6.38
C PRO A 131 2.59 -9.50 5.27
N VAL A 132 2.14 -8.31 4.86
CA VAL A 132 2.93 -7.40 4.04
C VAL A 132 3.76 -6.48 4.92
N ASN A 133 4.95 -6.13 4.44
CA ASN A 133 5.70 -5.06 5.08
C ASN A 133 5.27 -3.69 4.54
N VAL A 134 5.09 -2.72 5.42
CA VAL A 134 4.89 -1.32 5.05
C VAL A 134 6.20 -0.71 4.55
N LEU A 135 6.08 0.33 3.74
CA LEU A 135 7.24 1.05 3.26
C LEU A 135 7.98 1.69 4.44
N ALA A 136 9.32 1.61 4.43
CA ALA A 136 10.13 2.08 5.55
C ALA A 136 10.15 3.63 5.66
N PRO A 137 10.39 4.18 6.85
CA PRO A 137 10.59 5.61 7.04
C PRO A 137 11.65 6.17 6.09
N PHE A 138 11.40 7.36 5.56
CA PHE A 138 12.32 8.11 4.69
C PHE A 138 12.74 7.38 3.40
N SER A 139 12.04 6.30 3.05
CA SER A 139 12.28 5.58 1.80
C SER A 139 11.97 6.48 0.60
N SER A 140 12.73 6.26 -0.48
CA SER A 140 12.54 6.91 -1.78
C SER A 140 11.86 5.99 -2.80
N GLN A 141 11.34 4.84 -2.37
CA GLN A 141 10.76 3.87 -3.30
C GLN A 141 9.38 4.28 -3.83
N ASP A 142 8.69 5.23 -3.18
CA ASP A 142 7.40 5.82 -3.56
C ASP A 142 7.54 7.16 -4.31
N ASN A 143 8.66 7.36 -5.00
CA ASN A 143 8.88 8.57 -5.82
C ASN A 143 7.85 8.70 -6.97
N VAL A 144 7.66 9.93 -7.45
CA VAL A 144 6.78 10.26 -8.58
C VAL A 144 7.10 9.38 -9.80
N GLY A 145 6.05 8.89 -10.46
CA GLY A 145 6.12 8.01 -11.62
C GLY A 145 6.35 6.54 -11.28
N LYS A 146 6.61 6.18 -10.01
CA LYS A 146 6.66 4.78 -9.58
C LYS A 146 5.34 4.10 -9.89
N GLU A 147 5.39 2.94 -10.54
CA GLU A 147 4.20 2.11 -10.72
C GLU A 147 3.79 1.48 -9.38
N ALA A 148 2.54 1.70 -9.01
CA ALA A 148 1.88 1.11 -7.85
C ALA A 148 0.72 0.22 -8.29
N ILE A 149 0.35 -0.71 -7.44
CA ILE A 149 -0.81 -1.59 -7.64
C ILE A 149 -1.80 -1.33 -6.52
N ALA A 150 -2.98 -0.85 -6.88
CA ALA A 150 -4.12 -0.78 -5.97
C ALA A 150 -4.86 -2.11 -5.96
N LEU A 151 -5.24 -2.57 -4.77
CA LEU A 151 -5.87 -3.87 -4.52
C LEU A 151 -7.19 -3.70 -3.78
N GLY A 152 -8.25 -4.37 -4.24
CA GLY A 152 -9.54 -4.33 -3.54
C GLY A 152 -10.67 -5.10 -4.20
N TRP A 153 -11.87 -4.93 -3.66
CA TRP A 153 -13.11 -5.59 -4.11
C TRP A 153 -14.19 -4.57 -4.49
N GLY A 154 -13.80 -3.33 -4.81
CA GLY A 154 -14.71 -2.30 -5.29
C GLY A 154 -15.32 -2.60 -6.67
N PRO A 155 -16.39 -1.90 -7.05
CA PRO A 155 -17.04 -2.08 -8.32
C PRO A 155 -16.13 -1.61 -9.45
N ILE A 156 -16.43 -2.14 -10.62
CA ILE A 156 -15.44 -2.32 -11.67
C ILE A 156 -15.64 -1.47 -12.91
N SER A 157 -16.76 -0.79 -12.92
CA SER A 157 -17.20 0.16 -13.90
C SER A 157 -18.06 1.15 -13.12
N SER A 158 -18.00 2.42 -13.47
CA SER A 158 -18.96 3.40 -12.99
C SER A 158 -19.94 3.71 -14.13
N PRO A 159 -21.27 3.69 -13.90
CA PRO A 159 -21.97 3.37 -12.65
C PRO A 159 -22.25 1.86 -12.52
N SER A 160 -21.63 1.17 -11.57
CA SER A 160 -21.95 -0.22 -11.21
C SER A 160 -22.03 -0.37 -9.70
N THR A 161 -22.99 -1.17 -9.24
CA THR A 161 -23.15 -1.55 -7.83
C THR A 161 -22.78 -3.01 -7.59
N ILE A 162 -22.14 -3.66 -8.58
CA ILE A 162 -21.74 -5.08 -8.50
C ILE A 162 -20.32 -5.14 -7.95
N TYR A 163 -20.20 -5.66 -6.73
CA TYR A 163 -18.93 -5.92 -6.06
C TYR A 163 -18.40 -7.29 -6.48
N PRO A 164 -17.18 -7.39 -7.02
CA PRO A 164 -16.58 -8.67 -7.39
C PRO A 164 -16.31 -9.53 -6.15
N SER A 165 -16.56 -10.83 -6.26
CA SER A 165 -16.19 -11.82 -5.25
C SER A 165 -14.71 -12.21 -5.29
N GLU A 166 -13.98 -11.83 -6.34
CA GLU A 166 -12.54 -12.07 -6.41
C GLU A 166 -11.79 -10.76 -6.24
N LEU A 167 -10.58 -10.84 -5.70
CA LEU A 167 -9.71 -9.68 -5.53
C LEU A 167 -9.33 -9.09 -6.89
N GLN A 168 -9.34 -7.77 -6.95
CA GLN A 168 -8.99 -7.01 -8.14
C GLN A 168 -7.70 -6.25 -7.93
N GLN A 169 -7.03 -5.96 -9.04
CA GLN A 169 -5.82 -5.15 -9.07
C GLN A 169 -5.80 -4.20 -10.25
N VAL A 170 -5.24 -3.01 -10.04
CA VAL A 170 -5.00 -2.02 -11.10
C VAL A 170 -3.65 -1.35 -10.91
N ASN A 171 -2.94 -1.15 -12.03
CA ASN A 171 -1.68 -0.42 -12.04
C ASN A 171 -1.95 1.08 -12.18
N LEU A 172 -1.39 1.87 -11.28
CA LEU A 172 -1.50 3.32 -11.22
C LEU A 172 -0.11 3.93 -11.02
N PRO A 173 0.29 4.95 -11.79
CA PRO A 173 1.52 5.69 -11.48
C PRO A 173 1.29 6.57 -10.25
N LEU A 174 2.28 6.64 -9.35
CA LEU A 174 2.31 7.67 -8.32
C LEU A 174 2.53 9.04 -8.96
N ILE A 175 1.86 10.06 -8.44
CA ILE A 175 1.97 11.43 -8.92
C ILE A 175 2.51 12.37 -7.85
N ASP A 176 2.98 13.53 -8.28
CA ASP A 176 3.46 14.58 -7.38
C ASP A 176 2.32 15.16 -6.54
N ASN A 177 2.59 15.47 -5.26
CA ASN A 177 1.57 16.00 -4.36
C ASN A 177 1.08 17.38 -4.78
N ALA A 178 1.93 18.26 -5.35
CA ALA A 178 1.48 19.58 -5.80
C ALA A 178 0.61 19.49 -7.05
N LEU A 179 0.92 18.55 -7.95
CA LEU A 179 0.03 18.22 -9.08
C LEU A 179 -1.31 17.68 -8.58
N CYS A 180 -1.28 16.79 -7.60
CA CYS A 180 -2.49 16.24 -7.00
C CYS A 180 -3.32 17.32 -6.31
N ASP A 181 -2.68 18.19 -5.52
CA ASP A 181 -3.31 19.29 -4.79
C ASP A 181 -4.03 20.25 -5.74
N ALA A 182 -3.42 20.56 -6.89
CA ALA A 182 -4.05 21.40 -7.90
C ALA A 182 -5.37 20.82 -8.47
N ALA A 183 -5.55 19.50 -8.42
CA ALA A 183 -6.73 18.82 -8.91
C ALA A 183 -7.72 18.44 -7.79
N MET A 184 -7.22 17.96 -6.66
CA MET A 184 -8.00 17.39 -5.57
C MET A 184 -8.26 18.38 -4.43
N GLY A 185 -7.36 19.35 -4.23
CA GLY A 185 -7.35 20.24 -3.07
C GLY A 185 -6.93 19.55 -1.77
N ASP A 186 -6.38 20.34 -0.85
CA ASP A 186 -6.04 19.96 0.52
C ASP A 186 -5.14 18.70 0.64
N ILE A 187 -4.21 18.50 -0.30
CA ILE A 187 -3.28 17.36 -0.27
C ILE A 187 -2.07 17.68 0.60
N THR A 188 -1.95 16.96 1.72
CA THR A 188 -0.83 17.12 2.68
C THR A 188 0.35 16.21 2.36
N GLN A 189 1.46 16.35 3.09
CA GLN A 189 2.63 15.47 2.94
C GLN A 189 2.38 14.06 3.46
N ASP A 190 1.37 13.87 4.31
CA ASP A 190 0.94 12.57 4.83
C ASP A 190 0.00 11.82 3.88
N MET A 191 -0.29 12.43 2.73
CA MET A 191 -1.02 11.81 1.63
C MET A 191 -0.09 11.53 0.44
N LEU A 192 -0.49 10.55 -0.37
CA LEU A 192 0.05 10.30 -1.70
C LEU A 192 -1.13 10.17 -2.69
N CYS A 193 -0.85 10.41 -3.96
CA CYS A 193 -1.84 10.24 -5.01
C CYS A 193 -1.35 9.28 -6.09
N ALA A 194 -2.29 8.55 -6.68
CA ALA A 194 -2.01 7.63 -7.77
C ALA A 194 -3.09 7.72 -8.86
N GLY A 195 -2.66 7.64 -10.12
CA GLY A 195 -3.54 7.69 -11.28
C GLY A 195 -2.92 8.44 -12.45
N ASN A 196 -3.38 8.14 -13.67
CA ASN A 196 -2.91 8.83 -14.88
C ASN A 196 -3.74 10.08 -15.23
N GLY A 197 -4.78 10.40 -14.46
CA GLY A 197 -5.67 11.54 -14.70
C GLY A 197 -6.54 11.43 -15.95
N LEU A 198 -6.49 10.32 -16.69
CA LEU A 198 -7.24 10.12 -17.94
C LEU A 198 -8.66 9.60 -17.71
N GLY A 199 -9.01 9.22 -16.48
CA GLY A 199 -10.31 8.62 -16.14
C GLY A 199 -10.51 7.21 -16.70
N GLU A 200 -9.42 6.47 -16.90
CA GLU A 200 -9.45 5.09 -17.42
C GLU A 200 -9.24 4.04 -16.33
N LYS A 201 -8.56 4.43 -15.24
CA LYS A 201 -8.12 3.55 -14.16
C LYS A 201 -8.19 4.26 -12.82
N ASP A 202 -8.80 3.62 -11.83
CA ASP A 202 -8.91 4.17 -10.48
C ASP A 202 -9.35 3.12 -9.46
N THR A 203 -9.19 3.43 -8.18
CA THR A 203 -9.93 2.77 -7.09
C THR A 203 -11.34 3.33 -7.00
N CYS A 204 -12.26 2.58 -6.40
CA CYS A 204 -13.66 2.99 -6.29
C CYS A 204 -14.26 2.55 -4.94
N PHE A 205 -15.56 2.80 -4.74
CA PHE A 205 -16.30 2.42 -3.54
C PHE A 205 -16.00 0.98 -3.09
N GLY A 206 -15.69 0.74 -1.83
CA GLY A 206 -15.35 -0.61 -1.33
C GLY A 206 -13.88 -1.02 -1.51
N ASP A 207 -13.07 -0.24 -2.25
CA ASP A 207 -11.60 -0.32 -2.17
C ASP A 207 -11.03 0.50 -1.02
N SER A 208 -11.84 1.38 -0.41
CA SER A 208 -11.49 2.16 0.79
C SER A 208 -10.85 1.29 1.87
N GLY A 209 -9.75 1.75 2.45
CA GLY A 209 -8.94 0.98 3.40
C GLY A 209 -8.03 -0.08 2.77
N GLY A 210 -8.18 -0.37 1.47
CA GLY A 210 -7.38 -1.33 0.73
C GLY A 210 -5.92 -0.88 0.54
N ALA A 211 -5.07 -1.83 0.17
CA ALA A 211 -3.64 -1.60 0.04
C ALA A 211 -3.28 -1.01 -1.34
N LEU A 212 -2.42 0.02 -1.32
CA LEU A 212 -1.63 0.41 -2.47
C LEU A 212 -0.19 -0.09 -2.27
N VAL A 213 0.25 -1.02 -3.13
CA VAL A 213 1.56 -1.65 -3.04
C VAL A 213 2.50 -1.20 -4.15
N ILE A 214 3.80 -1.14 -3.84
CA ILE A 214 4.87 -0.88 -4.80
C ILE A 214 5.92 -1.99 -4.72
N PHE A 215 6.64 -2.21 -5.81
CA PHE A 215 7.80 -3.09 -5.79
C PHE A 215 9.02 -2.31 -5.28
N ASP A 216 9.45 -2.62 -4.06
CA ASP A 216 10.67 -2.05 -3.47
C ASP A 216 11.88 -2.69 -4.14
N THR A 217 12.70 -1.87 -4.78
CA THR A 217 13.89 -2.31 -5.52
C THR A 217 15.09 -2.58 -4.61
N GLU A 218 15.12 -2.01 -3.41
CA GLU A 218 16.18 -2.24 -2.42
C GLU A 218 16.01 -3.61 -1.78
N SER A 219 14.79 -3.92 -1.30
CA SER A 219 14.51 -5.23 -0.70
C SER A 219 14.04 -6.30 -1.69
N ARG A 220 13.78 -5.92 -2.94
CA ARG A 220 13.26 -6.80 -4.02
C ARG A 220 11.96 -7.52 -3.66
N THR A 221 11.07 -6.83 -2.95
CA THR A 221 9.78 -7.36 -2.49
C THR A 221 8.68 -6.32 -2.66
N TRP A 222 7.42 -6.76 -2.68
CA TRP A 222 6.29 -5.86 -2.55
C TRP A 222 6.24 -5.25 -1.15
N ARG A 223 5.98 -3.94 -1.09
CA ARG A 223 5.75 -3.18 0.14
C ARG A 223 4.46 -2.39 0.00
N GLN A 224 3.72 -2.23 1.09
CA GLN A 224 2.56 -1.34 1.09
C GLN A 224 3.01 0.11 1.27
N ALA A 225 2.77 0.94 0.27
CA ALA A 225 3.09 2.37 0.28
C ALA A 225 1.91 3.22 0.76
N GLY A 226 0.67 2.74 0.57
CA GLY A 226 -0.51 3.51 0.92
C GLY A 226 -1.73 2.70 1.36
N ILE A 227 -2.71 3.44 1.90
CA ILE A 227 -4.07 2.97 2.22
C ILE A 227 -5.05 3.80 1.41
N THR A 228 -5.94 3.18 0.64
CA THR A 228 -6.98 3.88 -0.12
C THR A 228 -7.86 4.69 0.83
N SER A 229 -7.91 6.02 0.66
CA SER A 229 -8.62 6.91 1.58
C SER A 229 -9.83 7.55 0.91
N TRP A 230 -9.62 8.42 -0.08
CA TRP A 230 -10.70 9.17 -0.75
C TRP A 230 -10.35 9.53 -2.19
N GLY A 231 -11.34 10.06 -2.91
CA GLY A 231 -11.22 10.52 -4.29
C GLY A 231 -12.53 11.16 -4.77
N TYR A 232 -12.50 11.77 -5.95
CA TYR A 232 -13.69 12.32 -6.59
C TYR A 232 -14.13 11.42 -7.74
N GLY A 233 -15.36 10.91 -7.62
CA GLY A 233 -15.88 9.93 -8.55
C GLY A 233 -15.09 8.61 -8.52
N CYS A 234 -15.24 7.81 -9.56
CA CYS A 234 -14.38 6.66 -9.80
C CYS A 234 -13.88 6.75 -11.23
N ALA A 235 -12.58 6.93 -11.40
CA ALA A 235 -11.93 7.17 -12.68
C ALA A 235 -12.53 8.37 -13.41
N GLU A 236 -12.76 9.47 -12.69
CA GLU A 236 -13.19 10.71 -13.32
C GLU A 236 -11.97 11.41 -13.97
N PRO A 237 -12.03 11.77 -15.27
CA PRO A 237 -10.93 12.46 -15.92
C PRO A 237 -10.55 13.76 -15.19
N GLY A 238 -9.26 13.98 -14.98
CA GLY A 238 -8.73 15.14 -14.27
C GLY A 238 -8.55 14.94 -12.77
N PHE A 239 -9.03 13.82 -12.18
CA PHE A 239 -8.87 13.52 -10.76
C PHE A 239 -7.98 12.28 -10.52
N TYR A 240 -7.58 12.10 -9.27
CA TYR A 240 -6.67 11.04 -8.81
C TYR A 240 -7.23 10.38 -7.55
N GLY A 241 -6.82 9.13 -7.30
CA GLY A 241 -7.06 8.48 -6.02
C GLY A 241 -6.09 9.00 -4.96
N VAL A 242 -6.59 9.30 -3.76
CA VAL A 242 -5.81 9.78 -2.61
C VAL A 242 -5.67 8.67 -1.57
N TYR A 243 -4.44 8.48 -1.09
CA TYR A 243 -4.08 7.42 -0.16
C TYR A 243 -3.27 7.99 1.01
N THR A 244 -3.43 7.40 2.20
CA THR A 244 -2.58 7.70 3.36
C THR A 244 -1.15 7.20 3.11
N ARG A 245 -0.13 8.04 3.31
CA ARG A 245 1.28 7.76 2.99
C ARG A 245 2.00 7.02 4.09
N LEU A 246 2.12 5.70 3.94
CA LEU A 246 2.56 4.82 5.04
C LEU A 246 3.98 5.03 5.51
N LYS A 247 4.90 5.51 4.68
CA LYS A 247 6.28 5.78 5.14
C LYS A 247 6.35 6.83 6.26
N ASN A 248 5.35 7.71 6.37
CA ASN A 248 5.26 8.70 7.44
C ASN A 248 4.67 8.10 8.73
N TYR A 249 4.02 6.94 8.65
CA TYR A 249 3.37 6.25 9.76
C TYR A 249 4.08 4.94 10.17
N SER A 250 5.16 4.53 9.52
CA SER A 250 5.79 3.23 9.79
C SER A 250 6.29 3.10 11.22
N THR A 251 6.79 4.18 11.83
CA THR A 251 7.17 4.19 13.25
C THR A 251 5.96 3.98 14.15
N PHE A 252 4.88 4.73 13.93
CA PHE A 252 3.62 4.54 14.66
C PHE A 252 3.11 3.10 14.52
N ILE A 253 3.14 2.54 13.31
CA ILE A 253 2.71 1.16 13.06
C ILE A 253 3.58 0.18 13.84
N SER A 254 4.91 0.28 13.73
CA SER A 254 5.88 -0.57 14.44
C SER A 254 5.66 -0.55 15.95
N GLU A 255 5.50 0.64 16.55
CA GLU A 255 5.34 0.81 18.00
C GLU A 255 4.09 0.12 18.56
N HIS A 256 3.04 -0.05 17.75
CA HIS A 256 1.77 -0.62 18.20
C HIS A 256 1.61 -2.09 17.84
N ILE A 257 2.20 -2.56 16.73
CA ILE A 257 2.03 -3.94 16.29
C ILE A 257 3.09 -4.90 16.83
N CYS A 258 4.24 -4.38 17.28
CA CYS A 258 5.38 -5.20 17.70
C CYS A 258 5.50 -5.27 19.21
N SER A 259 5.63 -6.49 19.73
CA SER A 259 6.03 -6.70 21.12
C SER A 259 7.53 -6.43 21.31
N ALA A 260 7.95 -6.21 22.56
CA ALA A 260 9.37 -6.06 22.90
C ALA A 260 10.25 -7.26 22.49
N ALA A 261 9.66 -8.45 22.32
CA ALA A 261 10.37 -9.64 21.85
C ALA A 261 10.55 -9.68 20.33
N GLU A 262 9.70 -8.98 19.58
CA GLU A 262 9.74 -8.89 18.11
C GLU A 262 10.57 -7.68 17.64
N THR A 263 10.61 -6.62 18.45
CA THR A 263 11.46 -5.45 18.21
C THR A 263 12.94 -5.84 18.24
N PRO A 264 13.68 -5.66 17.14
CA PRO A 264 15.09 -5.99 17.12
C PRO A 264 15.89 -4.99 17.98
N PRO A 265 17.01 -5.41 18.58
CA PRO A 265 17.83 -4.50 19.37
C PRO A 265 18.53 -3.45 18.51
N SER A 266 18.83 -2.31 19.11
CA SER A 266 19.64 -1.28 18.46
C SER A 266 21.08 -1.75 18.27
N VAL A 267 21.73 -1.24 17.22
CA VAL A 267 23.16 -1.46 16.96
C VAL A 267 24.00 -0.28 17.45
N TYR A 268 25.31 -0.47 17.45
CA TYR A 268 26.30 0.58 17.67
C TYR A 268 26.99 0.92 16.34
N LEU A 269 26.84 2.17 15.90
CA LEU A 269 27.43 2.71 14.68
C LEU A 269 28.84 3.26 14.97
N ASN A 270 29.82 2.78 14.20
CA ASN A 270 31.17 3.31 14.15
C ASN A 270 31.38 4.06 12.84
N LEU A 271 31.80 5.32 12.93
CA LEU A 271 32.07 6.18 11.79
C LEU A 271 33.57 6.48 11.69
N GLY A 272 34.13 6.36 10.50
CA GLY A 272 35.52 6.69 10.18
C GLY A 272 35.59 7.61 8.97
N VAL A 273 36.51 8.57 9.03
CA VAL A 273 36.76 9.50 7.92
C VAL A 273 38.26 9.49 7.61
N ASN A 274 38.62 9.17 6.37
CA ASN A 274 39.98 9.23 5.89
C ASN A 274 40.02 9.96 4.54
N ALA A 275 40.57 11.17 4.53
CA ALA A 275 40.51 12.10 3.41
C ALA A 275 39.05 12.28 2.94
N ASN A 276 38.71 11.80 1.74
CA ASN A 276 37.38 11.91 1.15
C ASN A 276 36.57 10.59 1.21
N ILE A 277 37.04 9.62 1.99
CA ILE A 277 36.38 8.33 2.18
C ILE A 277 35.74 8.31 3.57
N VAL A 278 34.45 8.02 3.60
CA VAL A 278 33.68 7.81 4.83
C VAL A 278 33.35 6.33 4.94
N THR A 279 33.69 5.73 6.07
CA THR A 279 33.36 4.35 6.42
C THR A 279 32.37 4.33 7.58
N ALA A 280 31.24 3.68 7.41
CA ALA A 280 30.27 3.38 8.45
C ALA A 280 30.26 1.87 8.69
N SER A 281 30.22 1.42 9.95
CA SER A 281 30.12 0.00 10.29
C SER A 281 29.37 -0.20 11.60
N TRP A 282 28.71 -1.34 11.77
CA TRP A 282 27.94 -1.64 12.98
C TRP A 282 28.02 -3.12 13.36
N ASN A 283 27.72 -3.42 14.62
CA ASN A 283 27.71 -4.80 15.10
C ASN A 283 26.53 -5.57 14.50
N ALA A 284 26.80 -6.80 14.03
CA ALA A 284 25.77 -7.71 13.58
C ALA A 284 24.91 -8.19 14.77
N ILE A 285 23.61 -8.28 14.55
CA ILE A 285 22.62 -8.91 15.42
C ILE A 285 22.13 -10.18 14.73
N ASN A 286 21.99 -11.26 15.49
CA ASN A 286 21.41 -12.51 14.98
C ASN A 286 19.89 -12.36 14.80
N ASN A 287 19.33 -13.01 13.77
CA ASN A 287 17.89 -13.08 13.51
C ASN A 287 17.21 -11.72 13.27
N VAL A 288 17.92 -10.78 12.62
CA VAL A 288 17.30 -9.57 12.06
C VAL A 288 17.06 -9.75 10.55
N SER A 289 16.00 -9.14 10.04
CA SER A 289 15.69 -9.13 8.60
C SER A 289 16.62 -8.22 7.83
N GLY A 290 17.15 -7.18 8.47
CA GLY A 290 18.18 -6.34 7.91
C GLY A 290 18.44 -5.07 8.70
N TYR A 291 19.18 -4.17 8.09
CA TYR A 291 19.54 -2.86 8.61
C TYR A 291 19.17 -1.79 7.59
N ARG A 292 18.83 -0.60 8.09
CA ARG A 292 18.58 0.57 7.26
C ARG A 292 19.49 1.70 7.69
N LEU A 293 20.22 2.23 6.73
CA LEU A 293 21.07 3.41 6.90
C LEU A 293 20.19 4.64 6.71
N ASN A 294 20.16 5.51 7.71
CA ASN A 294 19.44 6.77 7.71
C ASN A 294 20.44 7.92 7.72
N TYR A 295 20.20 8.94 6.91
CA TYR A 295 21.09 10.09 6.82
C TYR A 295 20.36 11.39 6.50
N ALA A 296 20.94 12.50 6.93
CA ALA A 296 20.45 13.85 6.66
C ALA A 296 21.63 14.83 6.51
N PRO A 297 21.50 15.91 5.72
CA PRO A 297 22.53 16.94 5.64
C PRO A 297 22.87 17.54 7.02
N TYR A 298 24.14 17.86 7.23
CA TYR A 298 24.65 18.56 8.41
C TYR A 298 25.04 20.01 8.05
N PRO A 299 24.83 21.00 8.93
CA PRO A 299 24.19 20.90 10.26
C PRO A 299 22.67 20.99 10.22
N GLU A 300 22.09 21.28 9.05
CA GLU A 300 20.65 21.48 8.91
C GLU A 300 20.00 20.24 8.32
N ALA A 301 19.35 19.44 9.17
CA ALA A 301 18.60 18.26 8.76
C ALA A 301 17.25 18.62 8.11
N GLN A 302 17.29 19.35 7.00
CA GLN A 302 16.09 19.76 6.26
C GLN A 302 15.39 18.58 5.55
N SER A 303 16.11 17.49 5.32
CA SER A 303 15.58 16.28 4.67
C SER A 303 16.23 15.04 5.24
N LEU A 304 15.42 14.00 5.40
CA LEU A 304 15.83 12.69 5.89
C LEU A 304 15.70 11.67 4.77
N PHE A 305 16.69 10.79 4.66
CA PHE A 305 16.76 9.75 3.66
C PHE A 305 17.12 8.42 4.30
N SER A 306 16.67 7.32 3.68
CA SER A 306 17.08 5.98 4.10
C SER A 306 17.41 5.07 2.92
N ILE A 307 18.28 4.08 3.18
CA ILE A 307 18.68 3.03 2.24
C ILE A 307 18.64 1.68 2.98
N ASP A 308 17.97 0.69 2.40
CA ASP A 308 18.06 -0.68 2.88
C ASP A 308 19.46 -1.25 2.67
N MET A 309 20.15 -1.57 3.77
CA MET A 309 21.45 -2.22 3.74
C MET A 309 21.30 -3.75 3.70
N ASN A 310 20.07 -4.28 3.74
CA ASN A 310 19.80 -5.71 3.88
C ASN A 310 20.64 -6.27 5.05
N HIS A 311 21.46 -7.30 4.80
CA HIS A 311 22.34 -7.88 5.83
C HIS A 311 23.76 -7.31 5.85
N SER A 312 24.07 -6.30 5.04
CA SER A 312 25.37 -5.63 5.12
C SER A 312 25.52 -4.94 6.46
N THR A 313 26.75 -4.93 7.00
CA THR A 313 27.08 -4.33 8.30
C THR A 313 28.10 -3.21 8.20
N ASP A 314 28.43 -2.82 6.97
CA ASP A 314 29.37 -1.77 6.66
C ASP A 314 29.04 -1.09 5.33
N LEU A 315 29.56 0.12 5.19
CA LEU A 315 29.54 0.94 3.98
C LEU A 315 30.82 1.74 3.91
N SER A 316 31.43 1.79 2.73
CA SER A 316 32.54 2.69 2.43
C SER A 316 32.20 3.48 1.18
N VAL A 317 32.18 4.82 1.31
CA VAL A 317 31.78 5.72 0.23
C VAL A 317 32.79 6.85 0.09
N ARG A 318 33.12 7.18 -1.16
CA ARG A 318 33.91 8.37 -1.49
C ARG A 318 32.96 9.53 -1.77
N LEU A 319 33.10 10.62 -1.04
CA LEU A 319 32.25 11.81 -1.16
C LEU A 319 33.07 13.04 -1.56
N GLY A 320 32.37 14.11 -1.96
CA GLY A 320 33.00 15.37 -2.32
C GLY A 320 33.48 16.16 -1.11
N ALA A 321 34.44 17.06 -1.32
CA ALA A 321 34.78 18.06 -0.31
C ALA A 321 33.56 18.92 0.01
N GLY A 322 33.38 19.29 1.27
CA GLY A 322 32.20 20.00 1.76
C GLY A 322 30.97 19.12 2.04
N SER A 323 31.02 17.81 1.74
CA SER A 323 29.95 16.88 2.15
C SER A 323 29.91 16.76 3.68
N ALA A 324 28.72 16.93 4.24
CA ALA A 324 28.49 16.83 5.68
C ALA A 324 27.11 16.22 5.96
N TYR A 325 27.06 15.20 6.81
CA TYR A 325 25.84 14.46 7.09
C TYR A 325 25.78 14.00 8.56
N TYR A 326 24.56 13.95 9.08
CA TYR A 326 24.18 13.06 10.17
C TYR A 326 23.93 11.66 9.63
N VAL A 327 24.29 10.63 10.39
CA VAL A 327 24.14 9.22 10.03
C VAL A 327 23.66 8.42 11.24
N ALA A 328 22.68 7.54 11.00
CA ALA A 328 22.17 6.60 12.00
C ALA A 328 21.81 5.26 11.34
N ILE A 329 21.81 4.19 12.12
CA ILE A 329 21.37 2.85 11.66
C ILE A 329 20.15 2.43 12.48
N THR A 330 19.18 1.82 11.82
CA THR A 330 18.14 1.02 12.48
C THR A 330 18.25 -0.42 12.02
N SER A 331 17.93 -1.37 12.90
CA SER A 331 17.70 -2.76 12.52
C SER A 331 16.19 -2.98 12.38
N TYR A 332 15.78 -3.95 11.56
CA TYR A 332 14.36 -4.26 11.39
C TYR A 332 14.08 -5.77 11.30
N ASN A 333 12.88 -6.15 11.71
CA ASN A 333 12.27 -7.46 11.56
C ASN A 333 10.86 -7.33 10.99
N GLY A 334 10.71 -7.51 9.67
CA GLY A 334 9.47 -7.18 8.98
C GLY A 334 9.10 -5.71 9.17
N ASN A 335 7.99 -5.46 9.87
CA ASN A 335 7.51 -4.13 10.24
C ASN A 335 7.99 -3.64 11.61
N CYS A 336 8.74 -4.45 12.36
CA CYS A 336 9.28 -4.07 13.66
C CYS A 336 10.63 -3.37 13.50
N LEU A 337 10.73 -2.14 13.97
CA LEU A 337 11.90 -1.27 13.85
C LEU A 337 12.57 -1.11 15.22
N SER A 338 13.90 -1.17 15.27
CA SER A 338 14.63 -0.75 16.47
C SER A 338 14.61 0.77 16.62
N ASP A 339 14.98 1.26 17.81
CA ASP A 339 15.43 2.64 17.96
C ASP A 339 16.66 2.89 17.07
N TYR A 340 16.88 4.16 16.71
CA TYR A 340 18.13 4.56 16.07
C TYR A 340 19.33 4.19 16.95
N ALA A 341 20.38 3.69 16.32
CA ALA A 341 21.71 3.63 16.91
C ALA A 341 22.18 5.02 17.37
N ASN A 342 23.38 5.09 17.96
CA ASN A 342 24.04 6.39 18.15
C ASN A 342 24.06 7.18 16.84
N VAL A 343 23.53 8.41 16.88
CA VAL A 343 23.54 9.33 15.74
C VAL A 343 24.93 9.97 15.67
N GLU A 344 25.65 9.69 14.60
CA GLU A 344 26.97 10.24 14.33
C GLU A 344 26.90 11.33 13.25
N HIS A 345 27.97 12.10 13.10
CA HIS A 345 28.08 13.06 12.00
C HIS A 345 29.52 13.18 11.49
N PHE A 346 29.67 13.67 10.26
CA PHE A 346 30.97 14.00 9.69
C PHE A 346 30.90 15.25 8.82
N ILE A 347 32.07 15.85 8.60
CA ILE A 347 32.29 16.96 7.66
C ILE A 347 33.58 16.67 6.90
N LEU A 348 33.49 16.58 5.57
CA LEU A 348 34.67 16.46 4.72
C LEU A 348 35.22 17.85 4.40
N LYS A 349 36.48 18.06 4.76
CA LYS A 349 37.20 19.33 4.52
C LYS A 349 37.63 19.47 3.07
#